data_AF-A0AAV5HE46-F1
#
_entry.id   AF-A0AAV5HE46-F1
#
_cell.length_a   1.000
_cell.length_b   1.000
_cell.length_c   1.000
_cell.angle_alpha   90.00
_cell.angle_beta   90.00
_cell.angle_gamma   90.00
#
_symmetry.space_group_name_H-M   'P 1'
#
loop_
_entity.id
_entity.type
_entity.pdbx_description
1 polymer ?
#
loop_
_entity_poly.entity_id
_entity_poly.type
_entity_poly.pdbx_seq_one_letter_code
_entity_poly.pdbx_strand_id
1 'polypeptide(L)'
;MRKRWKNWGLFILAALLSVFAVPLTAFAQKGEERAAVYVQVPQDWENPCIWAWDEEGNNAFAAWPGEGMDADSANEGWYYIWIPSWADHVIINANEGNVQTGELLLEGTNTWIVITDAENTELFTEQQTKGKIPEYVEKFTVHVKVEESWKDPCLWAWSAPDGTNVFEAWPGEALEQKESGWYEKKLPVWVNSLIVNAGGGEVQTEDISIDPADLWLTVNGDGSYDFSYEDPDAEEVPDITVWVQAPADWDTPCLWAWSAPDGTNAFSAWPGEPLEEDASGWLKKTVPGWINSVIVNGSEGSVQTGDLSVDTGKDIWVVVDSPEDVAVSYEEPGDTAEKKDAELQTAAEESQEQPQAAPTQAPSAEENLPAAQDTGSRIPLAVLVIVLAAAAAAAVVLIKKKKS
;
A
#
# COMPACT_ATOMS: atom_id res chain seq x y z
N MET A 1 -64.77 9.48 29.94
CA MET A 1 -64.15 9.58 28.60
C MET A 1 -62.67 9.95 28.57
N ARG A 2 -61.99 10.29 29.68
CA ARG A 2 -60.54 10.60 29.68
C ARG A 2 -59.58 9.41 29.89
N LYS A 3 -60.10 8.20 30.18
CA LYS A 3 -59.27 7.01 30.46
C LYS A 3 -59.01 6.11 29.24
N ARG A 4 -59.73 6.32 28.12
CA ARG A 4 -59.59 5.53 26.89
C ARG A 4 -58.60 6.12 25.87
N TRP A 5 -58.29 7.42 25.96
CA TRP A 5 -57.31 8.08 25.06
C TRP A 5 -55.86 7.91 25.52
N LYS A 6 -55.62 7.63 26.80
CA LYS A 6 -54.27 7.36 27.32
C LYS A 6 -53.67 6.06 26.78
N ASN A 7 -54.51 5.06 26.49
CA ASN A 7 -54.04 3.77 25.97
C ASN A 7 -53.76 3.81 24.46
N TRP A 8 -54.41 4.70 23.71
CA TRP A 8 -54.14 4.85 22.27
C TRP A 8 -52.89 5.69 22.00
N GLY A 9 -52.61 6.69 22.84
CA GLY A 9 -51.36 7.45 22.76
C GLY A 9 -50.12 6.57 23.02
N LEU A 10 -50.21 5.62 23.96
CA LEU A 10 -49.12 4.67 24.22
C LEU A 10 -48.91 3.67 23.08
N PHE A 11 -49.99 3.22 22.43
CA PHE A 11 -49.91 2.30 21.30
C PHE A 11 -49.37 2.96 20.03
N ILE A 12 -49.68 4.24 19.78
CA ILE A 12 -49.13 4.99 18.64
C ILE A 12 -47.67 5.36 18.89
N LEU A 13 -47.29 5.69 20.13
CA LEU A 13 -45.90 5.95 20.50
C LEU A 13 -45.04 4.67 20.42
N ALA A 14 -45.58 3.52 20.84
CA ALA A 14 -44.91 2.22 20.70
C ALA A 14 -44.79 1.77 19.24
N ALA A 15 -45.82 2.04 18.42
CA ALA A 15 -45.79 1.76 16.97
C ALA A 15 -44.80 2.67 16.21
N LEU A 16 -44.65 3.93 16.61
CA LEU A 16 -43.64 4.85 16.06
C LEU A 16 -42.21 4.51 16.51
N LEU A 17 -42.03 4.03 17.75
CA LEU A 17 -40.74 3.52 18.24
C LEU A 17 -40.32 2.20 17.55
N SER A 18 -41.27 1.36 17.12
CA SER A 18 -40.96 0.14 16.35
C SER A 18 -40.62 0.38 14.88
N VAL A 19 -40.91 1.55 14.31
CA VAL A 19 -40.49 1.93 12.94
C VAL A 19 -39.11 2.61 12.95
N PHE A 20 -38.63 3.05 14.11
CA PHE A 20 -37.25 3.54 14.32
C PHE A 20 -36.28 2.48 14.86
N ALA A 21 -36.72 1.23 15.00
CA ALA A 21 -35.86 0.07 15.26
C ALA A 21 -35.44 -0.60 13.93
N VAL A 22 -35.23 0.19 12.88
CA VAL A 22 -34.30 -0.23 11.82
C VAL A 22 -32.93 -0.23 12.50
N PRO A 23 -32.13 -1.31 12.45
CA PRO A 23 -30.77 -1.27 12.96
C PRO A 23 -30.05 -0.13 12.24
N LEU A 24 -29.84 0.96 12.98
CA LEU A 24 -28.89 2.01 12.61
C LEU A 24 -27.55 1.30 12.49
N THR A 25 -27.05 1.32 11.27
CA THR A 25 -25.67 1.01 10.91
C THR A 25 -25.21 -0.39 11.31
N ALA A 26 -25.57 -1.36 10.46
CA ALA A 26 -24.46 -1.97 9.75
C ALA A 26 -23.72 -0.82 9.04
N PHE A 27 -22.70 -0.26 9.70
CA PHE A 27 -21.52 0.07 8.93
C PHE A 27 -21.06 -1.29 8.40
N ALA A 28 -21.67 -1.74 7.31
CA ALA A 28 -20.90 -2.48 6.36
C ALA A 28 -19.81 -1.48 6.00
N GLN A 29 -18.66 -1.59 6.68
CA GLN A 29 -17.38 -1.35 6.05
C GLN A 29 -17.58 -1.90 4.65
N LYS A 30 -17.70 -1.00 3.67
CA LYS A 30 -18.13 -1.37 2.33
C LYS A 30 -17.03 -2.31 1.88
N GLY A 31 -17.30 -3.62 2.01
CA GLY A 31 -16.31 -4.65 1.78
C GLY A 31 -15.73 -4.33 0.42
N GLU A 32 -14.41 -4.21 0.37
CA GLU A 32 -13.72 -3.90 -0.88
C GLU A 32 -14.30 -4.79 -1.97
N GLU A 33 -14.73 -4.19 -3.08
CA GLU A 33 -15.28 -4.99 -4.18
C GLU A 33 -14.15 -5.93 -4.65
N ARG A 34 -14.44 -7.23 -4.75
CA ARG A 34 -13.46 -8.27 -5.07
C ARG A 34 -13.85 -8.96 -6.38
N ALA A 35 -12.87 -9.24 -7.22
CA ALA A 35 -13.02 -10.04 -8.42
C ALA A 35 -12.36 -11.42 -8.23
N ALA A 36 -13.06 -12.47 -8.65
CA ALA A 36 -12.49 -13.82 -8.65
C ALA A 36 -11.63 -14.02 -9.91
N VAL A 37 -10.36 -14.39 -9.72
CA VAL A 37 -9.45 -14.74 -10.80
C VAL A 37 -9.23 -16.24 -10.75
N TYR A 38 -9.61 -16.92 -11.82
CA TYR A 38 -9.36 -18.34 -12.04
C TYR A 38 -8.18 -18.50 -12.97
N VAL A 39 -7.30 -19.44 -12.68
CA VAL A 39 -6.14 -19.73 -13.51
C VAL A 39 -6.00 -21.23 -13.72
N GLN A 40 -5.92 -21.65 -14.98
CA GLN A 40 -5.45 -22.99 -15.34
C GLN A 40 -3.96 -22.90 -15.69
N VAL A 41 -3.13 -23.64 -14.97
CA VAL A 41 -1.68 -23.63 -15.13
C VAL A 41 -1.15 -24.92 -15.77
N PRO A 42 0.04 -24.89 -16.41
CA PRO A 42 0.75 -26.10 -16.84
C PRO A 42 1.03 -27.06 -15.69
N GLN A 43 1.22 -28.34 -15.99
CA GLN A 43 1.40 -29.38 -14.96
C GLN A 43 2.68 -29.21 -14.13
N ASP A 44 3.70 -28.55 -14.68
CA ASP A 44 4.98 -28.26 -14.04
C ASP A 44 4.99 -26.95 -13.22
N TRP A 45 3.86 -26.23 -13.19
CA TRP A 45 3.65 -25.07 -12.34
C TRP A 45 3.03 -25.51 -11.01
N GLU A 46 3.87 -25.57 -9.98
CA GLU A 46 3.51 -25.93 -8.62
C GLU A 46 3.26 -24.68 -7.77
N ASN A 47 2.21 -24.72 -6.95
CA ASN A 47 1.82 -23.63 -6.04
C ASN A 47 1.72 -22.26 -6.73
N PRO A 48 0.79 -22.08 -7.70
CA PRO A 48 0.66 -20.83 -8.41
C PRO A 48 0.27 -19.69 -7.47
N CYS A 49 0.88 -18.53 -7.69
CA CYS A 49 0.62 -17.28 -7.01
C CYS A 49 0.21 -16.19 -8.01
N ILE A 50 -0.44 -15.15 -7.50
CA ILE A 50 -0.79 -13.95 -8.26
C ILE A 50 -0.13 -12.72 -7.64
N TRP A 51 0.47 -11.88 -8.48
CA TRP A 51 0.82 -10.50 -8.16
C TRP A 51 -0.19 -9.59 -8.85
N ALA A 52 -0.73 -8.58 -8.15
CA ALA A 52 -1.79 -7.71 -8.67
C ALA A 52 -1.58 -6.25 -8.26
N TRP A 53 -1.81 -5.32 -9.18
CA TRP A 53 -1.63 -3.88 -8.98
C TRP A 53 -2.54 -3.06 -9.93
N ASP A 54 -2.57 -1.74 -9.80
CA ASP A 54 -3.28 -0.80 -10.71
C ASP A 54 -2.33 0.06 -11.57
N GLU A 55 -2.88 0.84 -12.50
CA GLU A 55 -2.12 1.76 -13.36
C GLU A 55 -1.24 2.75 -12.56
N GLU A 56 -1.65 3.14 -11.35
CA GLU A 56 -0.91 4.02 -10.45
C GLU A 56 0.23 3.31 -9.70
N GLY A 57 0.30 1.99 -9.74
CA GLY A 57 1.32 1.17 -9.08
C GLY A 57 0.99 0.80 -7.63
N ASN A 58 -0.25 0.96 -7.19
CA ASN A 58 -0.71 0.46 -5.90
C ASN A 58 -0.77 -1.07 -5.96
N ASN A 59 -0.13 -1.74 -5.01
CA ASN A 59 -0.03 -3.19 -5.00
C ASN A 59 -1.09 -3.80 -4.08
N ALA A 60 -1.75 -4.87 -4.54
CA ALA A 60 -2.75 -5.59 -3.75
C ALA A 60 -2.12 -6.46 -2.65
N PHE A 61 -0.81 -6.72 -2.74
CA PHE A 61 -0.06 -7.59 -1.85
C PHE A 61 1.24 -6.92 -1.41
N ALA A 62 1.73 -7.28 -0.22
CA ALA A 62 2.88 -6.62 0.39
C ALA A 62 4.21 -6.97 -0.28
N ALA A 63 4.36 -8.19 -0.80
CA ALA A 63 5.62 -8.67 -1.36
C ALA A 63 5.45 -9.72 -2.47
N TRP A 64 6.36 -9.72 -3.43
CA TRP A 64 6.50 -10.80 -4.41
C TRP A 64 6.81 -12.13 -3.69
N PRO A 65 6.24 -13.29 -4.11
CA PRO A 65 5.47 -13.57 -5.34
C PRO A 65 3.98 -13.21 -5.30
N GLY A 66 3.53 -12.45 -4.31
CA GLY A 66 2.11 -12.18 -4.08
C GLY A 66 1.44 -13.32 -3.35
N GLU A 67 0.17 -13.57 -3.66
CA GLU A 67 -0.67 -14.51 -2.91
C GLU A 67 -0.89 -15.84 -3.62
N GLY A 68 -0.78 -16.92 -2.85
CA GLY A 68 -1.03 -18.28 -3.32
C GLY A 68 -2.49 -18.49 -3.67
N MET A 69 -2.74 -19.23 -4.75
CA MET A 69 -4.09 -19.50 -5.24
C MET A 69 -4.63 -20.82 -4.67
N ASP A 70 -5.92 -20.84 -4.31
CA ASP A 70 -6.60 -22.03 -3.79
C ASP A 70 -6.94 -22.99 -4.96
N ALA A 71 -6.64 -24.28 -4.80
CA ALA A 71 -6.98 -25.28 -5.83
C ALA A 71 -8.50 -25.49 -5.92
N ASP A 72 -9.05 -25.49 -7.14
CA ASP A 72 -10.45 -25.83 -7.38
C ASP A 72 -10.62 -27.35 -7.49
N SER A 73 -10.96 -27.98 -6.37
CA SER A 73 -11.19 -29.44 -6.32
C SER A 73 -12.25 -29.97 -7.30
N ALA A 74 -13.16 -29.12 -7.80
CA ALA A 74 -14.16 -29.52 -8.78
C ALA A 74 -13.67 -29.40 -10.23
N ASN A 75 -12.55 -28.72 -10.47
CA ASN A 75 -12.01 -28.38 -11.78
C ASN A 75 -10.49 -28.64 -11.80
N GLU A 76 -10.09 -29.86 -12.14
CA GLU A 76 -8.68 -30.28 -12.16
C GLU A 76 -7.79 -29.31 -12.96
N GLY A 77 -6.68 -28.90 -12.35
CA GLY A 77 -5.70 -27.95 -12.91
C GLY A 77 -6.10 -26.48 -12.79
N TRP A 78 -7.29 -26.17 -12.28
CA TRP A 78 -7.72 -24.79 -12.00
C TRP A 78 -7.43 -24.40 -10.55
N TYR A 79 -7.01 -23.16 -10.40
CA TYR A 79 -6.81 -22.47 -9.13
C TYR A 79 -7.60 -21.18 -9.15
N TYR A 80 -7.92 -20.64 -7.97
CA TYR A 80 -8.65 -19.40 -7.85
C TYR A 80 -8.19 -18.55 -6.67
N ILE A 81 -8.44 -17.26 -6.77
CA ILE A 81 -8.23 -16.28 -5.70
C ILE A 81 -9.14 -15.08 -5.90
N TRP A 82 -9.40 -14.31 -4.84
CA TRP A 82 -10.06 -13.01 -4.94
C TRP A 82 -9.04 -11.89 -4.78
N ILE A 83 -8.98 -11.03 -5.78
CA ILE A 83 -8.19 -9.79 -5.73
C ILE A 83 -9.13 -8.59 -5.60
N PRO A 84 -8.65 -7.44 -5.09
CA PRO A 84 -9.39 -6.20 -5.16
C PRO A 84 -9.81 -5.89 -6.59
N SER A 85 -11.06 -5.45 -6.80
CA SER A 85 -11.59 -5.18 -8.14
C SER A 85 -10.94 -3.97 -8.82
N TRP A 86 -10.22 -3.14 -8.06
CA TRP A 86 -9.43 -2.04 -8.60
C TRP A 86 -8.12 -2.50 -9.23
N ALA A 87 -7.59 -3.67 -8.86
CA ALA A 87 -6.37 -4.20 -9.41
C ALA A 87 -6.66 -4.84 -10.78
N ASP A 88 -6.25 -4.16 -11.84
CA ASP A 88 -6.46 -4.55 -13.23
C ASP A 88 -5.20 -5.06 -13.91
N HIS A 89 -4.01 -4.88 -13.32
CA HIS A 89 -2.77 -5.49 -13.79
C HIS A 89 -2.41 -6.70 -12.93
N VAL A 90 -2.11 -7.84 -13.57
CA VAL A 90 -1.70 -9.05 -12.86
C VAL A 90 -0.55 -9.80 -13.52
N ILE A 91 0.22 -10.51 -12.72
CA ILE A 91 1.17 -11.55 -13.16
C ILE A 91 0.83 -12.83 -12.43
N ILE A 92 0.73 -13.94 -13.17
CA ILE A 92 0.66 -15.27 -12.57
C ILE A 92 2.06 -15.85 -12.54
N ASN A 93 2.47 -16.35 -11.39
CA ASN A 93 3.75 -17.02 -11.22
C ASN A 93 3.58 -18.36 -10.49
N ALA A 94 4.60 -19.20 -10.52
CA ALA A 94 4.62 -20.47 -9.81
C ALA A 94 6.06 -20.87 -9.45
N ASN A 95 6.20 -21.97 -8.72
CA ASN A 95 7.48 -22.56 -8.32
C ASN A 95 8.33 -21.53 -7.56
N GLU A 96 7.75 -20.88 -6.55
CA GLU A 96 8.39 -19.81 -5.76
C GLU A 96 8.82 -18.61 -6.62
N GLY A 97 8.02 -18.27 -7.64
CA GLY A 97 8.28 -17.15 -8.55
C GLY A 97 9.34 -17.41 -9.62
N ASN A 98 9.83 -18.65 -9.77
CA ASN A 98 10.84 -19.00 -10.77
C ASN A 98 10.29 -19.06 -12.21
N VAL A 99 8.97 -19.25 -12.36
CA VAL A 99 8.27 -19.18 -13.65
C VAL A 99 7.10 -18.20 -13.53
N GLN A 100 6.84 -17.43 -14.59
CA GLN A 100 5.78 -16.41 -14.59
C GLN A 100 5.29 -16.08 -15.99
N THR A 101 4.09 -15.54 -16.07
CA THR A 101 3.56 -14.92 -17.28
C THR A 101 4.17 -13.53 -17.49
N GLY A 102 3.99 -12.96 -18.69
CA GLY A 102 3.99 -11.50 -18.82
C GLY A 102 2.86 -10.85 -18.03
N GLU A 103 2.85 -9.52 -18.00
CA GLU A 103 1.75 -8.72 -17.48
C GLU A 103 0.45 -9.01 -18.25
N LEU A 104 -0.63 -9.23 -17.52
CA LEU A 104 -1.98 -9.46 -18.02
C LEU A 104 -2.91 -8.35 -17.51
N LEU A 105 -3.74 -7.81 -18.40
CA LEU A 105 -4.73 -6.79 -18.05
C LEU A 105 -6.12 -7.41 -17.90
N LEU A 106 -6.75 -7.17 -16.77
CA LEU A 106 -8.10 -7.64 -16.41
C LEU A 106 -9.14 -6.53 -16.64
N GLU A 107 -10.40 -6.93 -16.81
CA GLU A 107 -11.51 -5.98 -17.03
C GLU A 107 -12.26 -5.63 -15.71
N GLY A 108 -11.63 -5.82 -14.54
CA GLY A 108 -12.24 -5.55 -13.23
C GLY A 108 -13.44 -6.45 -12.88
N THR A 109 -13.58 -7.60 -13.56
CA THR A 109 -14.63 -8.60 -13.32
C THR A 109 -14.03 -9.99 -13.16
N ASN A 110 -14.86 -10.97 -12.78
CA ASN A 110 -14.41 -12.35 -12.68
C ASN A 110 -13.79 -12.81 -14.00
N THR A 111 -12.57 -13.32 -13.93
CA THR A 111 -11.77 -13.65 -15.11
C THR A 111 -11.23 -15.07 -14.99
N TRP A 112 -11.21 -15.79 -16.11
CA TRP A 112 -10.57 -17.09 -16.26
C TRP A 112 -9.38 -16.96 -17.18
N ILE A 113 -8.22 -17.40 -16.72
CA ILE A 113 -6.95 -17.32 -17.42
C ILE A 113 -6.50 -18.75 -17.72
N VAL A 114 -6.21 -19.05 -18.98
CA VAL A 114 -5.60 -20.31 -19.40
C VAL A 114 -4.16 -20.05 -19.79
N ILE A 115 -3.23 -20.69 -19.08
CA ILE A 115 -1.79 -20.56 -19.31
C ILE A 115 -1.30 -21.86 -19.91
N THR A 116 -0.82 -21.80 -21.16
CA THR A 116 -0.20 -22.97 -21.81
C THR A 116 1.30 -23.03 -21.53
N ASP A 117 1.94 -21.85 -21.47
CA ASP A 117 3.32 -21.62 -21.05
C ASP A 117 3.48 -20.14 -20.65
N ALA A 118 4.70 -19.73 -20.28
CA ALA A 118 5.00 -18.38 -19.81
C ALA A 118 4.67 -17.27 -20.84
N GLU A 119 4.73 -17.57 -22.13
CA GLU A 119 4.51 -16.62 -23.22
C GLU A 119 3.10 -16.71 -23.83
N ASN A 120 2.33 -17.77 -23.54
CA ASN A 120 1.03 -18.03 -24.14
C ASN A 120 -0.08 -18.11 -23.09
N THR A 121 -0.86 -17.01 -23.00
CA THR A 121 -1.99 -16.86 -22.09
C THR A 121 -3.26 -16.45 -22.84
N GLU A 122 -4.41 -16.98 -22.41
CA GLU A 122 -5.74 -16.63 -22.93
C GLU A 122 -6.65 -16.21 -21.77
N LEU A 123 -7.35 -15.07 -21.92
CA LEU A 123 -8.25 -14.51 -20.91
C LEU A 123 -9.71 -14.61 -21.36
N PHE A 124 -10.58 -14.98 -20.43
CA PHE A 124 -12.02 -15.14 -20.64
C PHE A 124 -12.81 -14.46 -19.51
N THR A 125 -13.84 -13.70 -19.87
CA THR A 125 -14.82 -13.15 -18.91
C THR A 125 -16.05 -14.05 -18.75
N GLU A 126 -16.22 -15.02 -19.66
CA GLU A 126 -17.21 -16.08 -19.53
C GLU A 126 -16.64 -17.23 -18.72
N GLN A 127 -17.47 -17.82 -17.84
CA GLN A 127 -17.04 -18.87 -16.94
C GLN A 127 -16.54 -20.12 -17.68
N GLN A 128 -15.29 -20.53 -17.39
CA GLN A 128 -14.66 -21.72 -17.96
C GLN A 128 -14.71 -22.95 -17.01
N THR A 129 -15.04 -22.74 -15.74
CA THR A 129 -15.13 -23.79 -14.72
C THR A 129 -16.56 -24.30 -14.51
N LYS A 130 -16.70 -25.50 -13.94
CA LYS A 130 -17.99 -26.07 -13.53
C LYS A 130 -18.33 -25.64 -12.10
N GLY A 131 -19.62 -25.48 -11.85
CA GLY A 131 -20.12 -25.14 -10.51
C GLY A 131 -20.29 -23.63 -10.32
N LYS A 132 -20.51 -23.22 -9.08
CA LYS A 132 -20.57 -21.80 -8.72
C LYS A 132 -19.18 -21.36 -8.32
N ILE A 133 -18.86 -20.10 -8.60
CA ILE A 133 -17.71 -19.43 -7.98
C ILE A 133 -17.92 -19.49 -6.46
N PRO A 134 -16.93 -19.93 -5.67
CA PRO A 134 -17.07 -19.94 -4.22
C PRO A 134 -17.34 -18.52 -3.69
N GLU A 135 -17.84 -18.43 -2.46
CA GLU A 135 -17.99 -17.13 -1.81
C GLU A 135 -16.63 -16.67 -1.30
N TYR A 136 -16.35 -15.37 -1.43
CA TYR A 136 -15.16 -14.79 -0.82
C TYR A 136 -15.26 -14.92 0.70
N VAL A 137 -14.17 -15.43 1.29
CA VAL A 137 -14.01 -15.53 2.74
C VAL A 137 -12.77 -14.74 3.10
N GLU A 138 -12.95 -13.67 3.87
CA GLU A 138 -11.85 -12.88 4.41
C GLU A 138 -11.02 -13.75 5.37
N LYS A 139 -9.69 -13.61 5.30
CA LYS A 139 -8.74 -14.42 6.07
C LYS A 139 -7.76 -13.50 6.81
N PHE A 140 -7.35 -13.89 8.01
CA PHE A 140 -6.23 -13.32 8.77
C PHE A 140 -5.07 -14.32 8.83
N THR A 141 -3.89 -13.88 9.21
CA THR A 141 -2.65 -14.68 9.23
C THR A 141 -2.26 -15.08 10.64
N VAL A 142 -1.99 -16.37 10.83
CA VAL A 142 -1.41 -16.91 12.06
C VAL A 142 0.05 -17.23 11.80
N HIS A 143 0.94 -16.52 12.50
CA HIS A 143 2.37 -16.77 12.54
C HIS A 143 2.66 -17.68 13.74
N VAL A 144 3.26 -18.85 13.52
CA VAL A 144 3.56 -19.83 14.56
C VAL A 144 5.06 -20.07 14.65
N LYS A 145 5.62 -20.06 15.86
CA LYS A 145 7.00 -20.47 16.14
C LYS A 145 6.99 -21.61 17.13
N VAL A 146 7.50 -22.76 16.71
CA VAL A 146 7.57 -23.96 17.57
C VAL A 146 9.00 -24.24 17.98
N GLU A 147 9.18 -24.83 19.17
CA GLU A 147 10.47 -25.35 19.59
C GLU A 147 10.97 -26.45 18.62
N GLU A 148 12.28 -26.58 18.44
CA GLU A 148 12.91 -27.54 17.52
C GLU A 148 12.49 -29.00 17.75
N SER A 149 12.03 -29.33 18.97
CA SER A 149 11.53 -30.66 19.32
C SER A 149 10.23 -31.04 18.60
N TRP A 150 9.43 -30.08 18.14
CA TRP A 150 8.20 -30.29 17.40
C TRP A 150 8.51 -30.57 15.92
N LYS A 151 8.17 -31.77 15.45
CA LYS A 151 8.40 -32.20 14.06
C LYS A 151 7.10 -32.17 13.26
N ASP A 152 7.16 -31.62 12.06
CA ASP A 152 6.04 -31.47 11.13
C ASP A 152 4.82 -30.82 11.82
N PRO A 153 4.95 -29.56 12.28
CA PRO A 153 3.86 -28.89 12.97
C PRO A 153 2.66 -28.69 12.05
N CYS A 154 1.46 -28.88 12.61
CA CYS A 154 0.18 -28.69 11.95
C CYS A 154 -0.69 -27.72 12.75
N LEU A 155 -1.68 -27.13 12.07
CA LEU A 155 -2.67 -26.26 12.68
C LEU A 155 -4.07 -26.85 12.53
N TRP A 156 -4.82 -26.86 13.64
CA TRP A 156 -6.25 -27.14 13.67
C TRP A 156 -6.99 -25.88 14.09
N ALA A 157 -8.09 -25.53 13.43
CA ALA A 157 -8.80 -24.28 13.66
C ALA A 157 -10.32 -24.45 13.49
N TRP A 158 -11.10 -23.77 14.33
CA TRP A 158 -12.55 -23.86 14.33
C TRP A 158 -13.23 -22.60 14.91
N SER A 159 -14.55 -22.51 14.72
CA SER A 159 -15.41 -21.57 15.46
C SER A 159 -15.96 -22.25 16.70
N ALA A 160 -15.76 -21.64 17.87
CA ALA A 160 -16.43 -21.98 19.12
C ALA A 160 -17.50 -20.91 19.46
N PRO A 161 -18.66 -21.31 19.99
CA PRO A 161 -19.08 -22.68 20.31
C PRO A 161 -19.73 -23.42 19.12
N ASP A 162 -19.76 -22.84 17.92
CA ASP A 162 -20.49 -23.39 16.76
C ASP A 162 -19.98 -24.78 16.32
N GLY A 163 -18.69 -25.06 16.53
CA GLY A 163 -18.04 -26.32 16.19
C GLY A 163 -17.68 -26.47 14.71
N THR A 164 -17.75 -25.39 13.92
CA THR A 164 -17.39 -25.40 12.49
C THR A 164 -15.88 -25.45 12.35
N ASN A 165 -15.35 -26.51 11.74
CA ASN A 165 -13.91 -26.68 11.52
C ASN A 165 -13.49 -26.10 10.17
N VAL A 166 -12.27 -25.57 10.11
CA VAL A 166 -11.63 -25.14 8.85
C VAL A 166 -11.23 -26.36 8.01
N PHE A 167 -10.64 -27.36 8.67
CA PHE A 167 -10.07 -28.53 8.01
C PHE A 167 -10.99 -29.75 8.15
N GLU A 168 -10.96 -30.65 7.17
CA GLU A 168 -11.85 -31.82 7.15
C GLU A 168 -11.51 -32.86 8.23
N ALA A 169 -10.23 -33.00 8.58
CA ALA A 169 -9.75 -34.04 9.48
C ALA A 169 -8.55 -33.60 10.33
N TRP A 170 -8.54 -34.03 11.58
CA TRP A 170 -7.38 -33.93 12.46
C TRP A 170 -6.17 -34.67 11.86
N PRO A 171 -4.92 -34.16 11.93
CA PRO A 171 -4.42 -33.02 12.71
C PRO A 171 -4.58 -31.62 12.08
N GLY A 172 -5.37 -31.50 11.02
CA GLY A 172 -5.45 -30.28 10.22
C GLY A 172 -4.34 -30.22 9.17
N GLU A 173 -3.94 -29.02 8.80
CA GLU A 173 -2.97 -28.81 7.73
C GLU A 173 -1.56 -28.57 8.27
N ALA A 174 -0.57 -29.11 7.58
CA ALA A 174 0.83 -28.88 7.86
C ALA A 174 1.16 -27.39 7.68
N LEU A 175 2.00 -26.88 8.57
CA LEU A 175 2.47 -25.52 8.54
C LEU A 175 3.72 -25.40 7.65
N GLU A 176 3.78 -24.32 6.87
CA GLU A 176 4.93 -24.03 6.01
C GLU A 176 5.85 -23.02 6.69
N GLN A 177 7.12 -23.38 6.86
CA GLN A 177 8.11 -22.49 7.44
C GLN A 177 8.58 -21.46 6.41
N LYS A 178 8.61 -20.19 6.82
CA LYS A 178 9.16 -19.07 6.04
C LYS A 178 10.62 -18.79 6.43
N GLU A 179 11.31 -18.00 5.61
CA GLU A 179 12.71 -17.61 5.85
C GLU A 179 12.90 -16.84 7.17
N SER A 180 11.86 -16.17 7.67
CA SER A 180 11.84 -15.50 8.98
C SER A 180 11.98 -16.47 10.16
N GLY A 181 11.83 -17.78 9.92
CA GLY A 181 11.78 -18.82 10.95
C GLY A 181 10.40 -19.03 11.55
N TRP A 182 9.42 -18.19 11.21
CA TRP A 182 8.01 -18.38 11.52
C TRP A 182 7.37 -19.33 10.50
N TYR A 183 6.40 -20.08 10.98
CA TYR A 183 5.45 -20.78 10.15
C TYR A 183 4.23 -19.89 9.92
N GLU A 184 3.59 -19.97 8.76
CA GLU A 184 2.42 -19.13 8.47
C GLU A 184 1.21 -19.92 8.00
N LYS A 185 0.02 -19.49 8.44
CA LYS A 185 -1.24 -20.01 7.93
C LYS A 185 -2.32 -18.95 7.91
N LYS A 186 -3.01 -18.84 6.77
CA LYS A 186 -4.20 -17.99 6.66
C LYS A 186 -5.45 -18.74 7.09
N LEU A 187 -6.24 -18.13 7.96
CA LEU A 187 -7.48 -18.67 8.51
C LEU A 187 -8.65 -17.72 8.26
N PRO A 188 -9.87 -18.23 8.01
CA PRO A 188 -11.06 -17.39 7.89
C PRO A 188 -11.34 -16.54 9.13
N VAL A 189 -11.83 -15.30 8.95
CA VAL A 189 -12.17 -14.37 10.06
C VAL A 189 -13.30 -14.83 10.98
N TRP A 190 -14.02 -15.91 10.65
CA TRP A 190 -14.99 -16.51 11.56
C TRP A 190 -14.35 -17.47 12.58
N VAL A 191 -13.06 -17.81 12.41
CA VAL A 191 -12.30 -18.63 13.36
C VAL A 191 -12.03 -17.81 14.62
N ASN A 192 -12.21 -18.45 15.77
CA ASN A 192 -11.88 -17.87 17.07
C ASN A 192 -11.20 -18.87 18.03
N SER A 193 -10.87 -20.07 17.54
CA SER A 193 -10.23 -21.12 18.32
C SER A 193 -9.27 -21.93 17.44
N LEU A 194 -8.09 -22.25 17.97
CA LEU A 194 -7.09 -23.07 17.29
C LEU A 194 -6.28 -23.96 18.22
N ILE A 195 -5.58 -24.94 17.64
CA ILE A 195 -4.58 -25.79 18.28
C ILE A 195 -3.39 -25.92 17.33
N VAL A 196 -2.19 -25.64 17.82
CA VAL A 196 -0.95 -26.07 17.19
C VAL A 196 -0.60 -27.47 17.70
N ASN A 197 -0.29 -28.38 16.79
CA ASN A 197 0.11 -29.75 17.10
C ASN A 197 1.29 -30.21 16.24
N ALA A 198 1.92 -31.33 16.58
CA ALA A 198 3.04 -31.90 15.81
C ALA A 198 3.04 -33.44 15.88
N GLY A 199 3.79 -34.08 14.97
CA GLY A 199 3.92 -35.54 14.91
C GLY A 199 2.61 -36.27 14.63
N GLY A 200 1.69 -35.65 13.86
CA GLY A 200 0.35 -36.21 13.64
C GLY A 200 -0.61 -36.04 14.83
N GLY A 201 -0.34 -35.08 15.72
CA GLY A 201 -1.13 -34.79 16.91
C GLY A 201 -0.67 -35.52 18.19
N GLU A 202 0.54 -36.07 18.21
CA GLU A 202 1.13 -36.71 19.39
C GLU A 202 1.42 -35.70 20.52
N VAL A 203 1.83 -34.48 20.13
CA VAL A 203 1.98 -33.33 21.02
C VAL A 203 1.14 -32.18 20.50
N GLN A 204 0.55 -31.40 21.40
CA GLN A 204 -0.32 -30.29 21.06
C GLN A 204 -0.42 -29.28 22.20
N THR A 205 -0.80 -28.06 21.82
CA THR A 205 -1.28 -27.02 22.74
C THR A 205 -2.66 -27.40 23.30
N GLU A 206 -3.07 -26.77 24.40
CA GLU A 206 -4.49 -26.71 24.75
C GLU A 206 -5.26 -25.81 23.77
N ASP A 207 -6.60 -25.86 23.79
CA ASP A 207 -7.44 -25.00 22.95
C ASP A 207 -7.11 -23.51 23.18
N ILE A 208 -6.68 -22.83 22.13
CA ILE A 208 -6.29 -21.42 22.16
C ILE A 208 -7.46 -20.59 21.65
N SER A 209 -8.00 -19.71 22.49
CA SER A 209 -9.03 -18.74 22.09
C SER A 209 -8.38 -17.46 21.57
N ILE A 210 -8.82 -17.00 20.40
CA ILE A 210 -8.25 -15.86 19.70
C ILE A 210 -9.34 -14.95 19.13
N ASP A 211 -9.04 -13.66 19.01
CA ASP A 211 -9.72 -12.75 18.08
C ASP A 211 -9.23 -12.98 16.64
N PRO A 212 -10.08 -12.79 15.62
CA PRO A 212 -9.74 -12.99 14.21
C PRO A 212 -8.93 -11.82 13.65
N ALA A 213 -7.67 -11.73 14.08
CA ALA A 213 -6.69 -10.75 13.64
C ALA A 213 -5.32 -11.42 13.48
N ASP A 214 -4.43 -10.78 12.73
CA ASP A 214 -3.06 -11.28 12.57
C ASP A 214 -2.39 -11.49 13.93
N LEU A 215 -1.81 -12.68 14.14
CA LEU A 215 -1.30 -13.08 15.45
C LEU A 215 -0.01 -13.89 15.37
N TRP A 216 0.86 -13.68 16.36
CA TRP A 216 2.15 -14.34 16.53
C TRP A 216 2.12 -15.23 17.74
N LEU A 217 2.15 -16.53 17.52
CA LEU A 217 2.03 -17.59 18.51
C LEU A 217 3.35 -18.32 18.68
N THR A 218 3.92 -18.33 19.88
CA THR A 218 5.09 -19.14 20.22
C THR A 218 4.67 -20.34 21.06
N VAL A 219 5.14 -21.53 20.69
CA VAL A 219 4.82 -22.80 21.37
C VAL A 219 6.10 -23.47 21.87
N ASN A 220 6.15 -23.75 23.17
CA ASN A 220 7.26 -24.42 23.84
C ASN A 220 7.17 -25.95 23.67
N GLY A 221 8.26 -26.65 23.97
CA GLY A 221 8.37 -28.10 23.85
C GLY A 221 7.34 -28.89 24.67
N ASP A 222 6.83 -28.33 25.76
CA ASP A 222 5.79 -28.94 26.60
C ASP A 222 4.35 -28.61 26.18
N GLY A 223 4.16 -27.85 25.09
CA GLY A 223 2.85 -27.41 24.60
C GLY A 223 2.29 -26.17 25.29
N SER A 224 3.02 -25.57 26.25
CA SER A 224 2.69 -24.22 26.71
C SER A 224 2.95 -23.20 25.60
N TYR A 225 2.21 -22.11 25.61
CA TYR A 225 2.26 -21.10 24.55
C TYR A 225 2.10 -19.68 25.10
N ASP A 226 2.49 -18.72 24.27
CA ASP A 226 2.24 -17.29 24.42
C ASP A 226 1.93 -16.70 23.04
N PHE A 227 1.06 -15.68 22.96
CA PHE A 227 0.78 -15.02 21.69
C PHE A 227 0.57 -13.51 21.83
N SER A 228 0.82 -12.81 20.73
CA SER A 228 0.65 -11.37 20.56
C SER A 228 -0.11 -11.07 19.26
N TYR A 229 -0.80 -9.94 19.21
CA TYR A 229 -1.38 -9.38 17.98
C TYR A 229 -0.44 -8.36 17.31
N GLU A 230 0.71 -8.12 17.92
CA GLU A 230 1.79 -7.29 17.40
C GLU A 230 2.96 -8.20 17.03
N ASP A 231 3.57 -7.96 15.87
CA ASP A 231 4.75 -8.69 15.41
C ASP A 231 5.92 -8.47 16.38
N PRO A 232 6.38 -9.51 17.10
CA PRO A 232 7.48 -9.40 18.05
C PRO A 232 8.84 -9.18 17.37
N ASP A 233 8.96 -9.47 16.09
CA ASP A 233 10.20 -9.30 15.31
C ASP A 233 10.16 -8.01 14.46
N ALA A 234 9.10 -7.18 14.59
CA ALA A 234 9.04 -5.88 13.93
C ALA A 234 10.23 -5.01 14.33
N GLU A 235 10.96 -4.50 13.34
CA GLU A 235 12.04 -3.55 13.60
C GLU A 235 11.44 -2.25 14.14
N GLU A 236 11.86 -1.84 15.35
CA GLU A 236 11.58 -0.49 15.84
C GLU A 236 12.30 0.52 14.95
N VAL A 237 11.57 1.11 14.01
CA VAL A 237 12.07 2.25 13.25
C VAL A 237 12.08 3.45 14.19
N PRO A 238 13.25 4.07 14.46
CA PRO A 238 13.32 5.22 15.35
C PRO A 238 12.36 6.31 14.91
N ASP A 239 11.72 6.97 15.87
CA ASP A 239 10.86 8.12 15.58
C ASP A 239 11.59 9.16 14.71
N ILE A 240 10.85 9.73 13.77
CA ILE A 240 11.32 10.82 12.92
C ILE A 240 10.67 12.14 13.35
N THR A 241 11.29 13.24 12.95
CA THR A 241 10.73 14.57 13.10
C THR A 241 10.24 15.09 11.75
N VAL A 242 8.98 15.49 11.72
CA VAL A 242 8.38 16.24 10.61
C VAL A 242 8.49 17.72 10.93
N TRP A 243 9.21 18.46 10.11
CA TRP A 243 9.36 19.91 10.16
C TRP A 243 8.47 20.54 9.09
N VAL A 244 7.72 21.57 9.44
CA VAL A 244 6.72 22.20 8.57
C VAL A 244 6.85 23.72 8.60
N GLN A 245 6.85 24.33 7.42
CA GLN A 245 6.48 25.73 7.23
C GLN A 245 5.09 25.76 6.61
N ALA A 246 4.11 26.27 7.37
CA ALA A 246 2.72 26.39 6.94
C ALA A 246 2.39 27.84 6.57
N PRO A 247 1.41 28.09 5.67
CA PRO A 247 0.94 29.42 5.38
C PRO A 247 0.41 30.12 6.63
N ALA A 248 0.65 31.42 6.75
CA ALA A 248 0.28 32.20 7.94
C ALA A 248 -1.23 32.29 8.19
N ASP A 249 -2.07 31.98 7.20
CA ASP A 249 -3.53 31.94 7.29
C ASP A 249 -4.10 30.56 7.66
N TRP A 250 -3.23 29.56 7.89
CA TRP A 250 -3.63 28.26 8.43
C TRP A 250 -3.64 28.31 9.95
N ASP A 251 -4.83 28.39 10.55
CA ASP A 251 -4.97 28.49 12.00
C ASP A 251 -4.66 27.13 12.65
N THR A 252 -3.75 27.09 13.61
CA THR A 252 -3.34 25.87 14.34
C THR A 252 -3.00 24.70 13.40
N PRO A 253 -1.88 24.77 12.65
CA PRO A 253 -1.48 23.70 11.76
C PRO A 253 -1.30 22.36 12.51
N CYS A 254 -1.85 21.29 11.95
CA CYS A 254 -1.79 19.93 12.47
C CYS A 254 -1.12 19.00 11.46
N LEU A 255 -0.63 17.87 11.97
CA LEU A 255 -0.09 16.78 11.18
C LEU A 255 -0.99 15.56 11.29
N TRP A 256 -1.35 14.99 10.15
CA TRP A 256 -1.82 13.61 10.03
C TRP A 256 -0.71 12.76 9.42
N ALA A 257 -0.47 11.58 9.96
CA ALA A 257 0.58 10.67 9.51
C ALA A 257 0.11 9.22 9.60
N TRP A 258 0.43 8.43 8.58
CA TRP A 258 0.02 7.03 8.48
C TRP A 258 0.99 6.22 7.60
N SER A 259 0.79 4.91 7.57
CA SER A 259 1.40 4.01 6.60
C SER A 259 0.39 3.67 5.52
N ALA A 260 0.82 3.78 4.27
CA ALA A 260 0.08 3.40 3.09
C ALA A 260 0.83 2.25 2.39
N PRO A 261 0.12 1.24 1.84
CA PRO A 261 -1.33 1.15 1.77
C PRO A 261 -2.01 0.53 3.02
N ASP A 262 -1.27 0.15 4.07
CA ASP A 262 -1.82 -0.60 5.21
C ASP A 262 -2.89 0.15 6.02
N GLY A 263 -2.90 1.49 5.98
CA GLY A 263 -3.86 2.34 6.68
C GLY A 263 -3.58 2.54 8.17
N THR A 264 -2.42 2.11 8.68
CA THR A 264 -2.01 2.25 10.08
C THR A 264 -1.79 3.72 10.40
N ASN A 265 -2.59 4.29 11.31
CA ASN A 265 -2.52 5.71 11.65
C ASN A 265 -1.63 5.95 12.87
N ALA A 266 -0.78 6.98 12.81
CA ALA A 266 0.03 7.41 13.95
C ALA A 266 -0.81 8.14 15.02
N PHE A 267 -1.99 8.66 14.64
CA PHE A 267 -2.89 9.41 15.51
C PHE A 267 -4.29 8.80 15.53
N SER A 268 -4.99 8.95 16.65
CA SER A 268 -6.30 8.31 16.84
C SER A 268 -7.48 8.98 16.13
N ALA A 269 -7.34 10.25 15.72
CA ALA A 269 -8.45 11.01 15.15
C ALA A 269 -8.00 12.17 14.25
N TRP A 270 -8.68 12.33 13.11
CA TRP A 270 -8.55 13.51 12.24
C TRP A 270 -8.90 14.81 13.00
N PRO A 271 -8.19 15.93 12.83
CA PRO A 271 -7.12 16.18 11.85
C PRO A 271 -5.69 15.84 12.30
N GLY A 272 -5.56 14.95 13.28
CA GLY A 272 -4.27 14.60 13.87
C GLY A 272 -3.90 15.55 15.00
N GLU A 273 -2.60 15.72 15.21
CA GLU A 273 -2.08 16.48 16.34
C GLU A 273 -1.47 17.83 15.91
N PRO A 274 -1.62 18.89 16.73
CA PRO A 274 -1.05 20.19 16.42
C PRO A 274 0.47 20.13 16.37
N LEU A 275 1.03 20.88 15.43
CA LEU A 275 2.46 21.09 15.29
C LEU A 275 2.96 22.13 16.32
N GLU A 276 4.18 21.95 16.80
CA GLU A 276 4.78 22.85 17.79
C GLU A 276 5.84 23.75 17.14
N GLU A 277 5.74 25.06 17.36
CA GLU A 277 6.74 26.01 16.87
C GLU A 277 8.06 25.90 17.64
N ASP A 278 9.16 25.88 16.91
CA ASP A 278 10.51 25.86 17.44
C ASP A 278 11.18 27.24 17.38
N ALA A 279 12.41 27.36 17.87
CA ALA A 279 13.11 28.64 17.94
C ALA A 279 13.56 29.21 16.57
N SER A 280 13.53 28.39 15.52
CA SER A 280 13.89 28.75 14.14
C SER A 280 12.68 29.16 13.29
N GLY A 281 11.47 29.11 13.86
CA GLY A 281 10.22 29.44 13.17
C GLY A 281 9.63 28.28 12.38
N TRP A 282 10.20 27.07 12.50
CA TRP A 282 9.62 25.86 11.97
C TRP A 282 8.61 25.28 12.95
N LEU A 283 7.50 24.77 12.43
CA LEU A 283 6.58 23.94 13.17
C LEU A 283 7.09 22.50 13.13
N LYS A 284 6.90 21.71 14.18
CA LYS A 284 7.37 20.32 14.18
C LYS A 284 6.50 19.34 14.95
N LYS A 285 6.66 18.06 14.62
CA LYS A 285 6.09 16.93 15.35
C LYS A 285 6.96 15.70 15.23
N THR A 286 7.11 14.98 16.34
CA THR A 286 7.72 13.64 16.33
C THR A 286 6.64 12.60 16.07
N VAL A 287 6.90 11.71 15.13
CA VAL A 287 6.01 10.62 14.73
C VAL A 287 6.80 9.32 14.58
N PRO A 288 6.16 8.15 14.64
CA PRO A 288 6.87 6.89 14.44
C PRO A 288 7.60 6.84 13.09
N GLY A 289 8.80 6.28 13.06
CA GLY A 289 9.61 6.25 11.84
C GLY A 289 9.09 5.34 10.73
N TRP A 290 8.12 4.47 11.03
CA TRP A 290 7.49 3.59 10.04
C TRP A 290 6.49 4.31 9.12
N ILE A 291 6.11 5.56 9.42
CA ILE A 291 5.19 6.30 8.55
C ILE A 291 5.82 6.51 7.17
N ASN A 292 5.00 6.49 6.13
CA ASN A 292 5.42 6.78 4.76
C ASN A 292 4.48 7.77 4.05
N SER A 293 3.48 8.28 4.77
CA SER A 293 2.46 9.18 4.24
C SER A 293 2.08 10.22 5.28
N VAL A 294 2.01 11.49 4.87
CA VAL A 294 1.63 12.61 5.74
C VAL A 294 0.70 13.60 5.04
N ILE A 295 -0.12 14.30 5.84
CA ILE A 295 -0.88 15.48 5.43
C ILE A 295 -0.62 16.58 6.44
N VAL A 296 -0.24 17.75 5.94
CA VAL A 296 -0.26 18.98 6.74
C VAL A 296 -1.61 19.63 6.53
N ASN A 297 -2.29 20.00 7.62
CA ASN A 297 -3.58 20.66 7.57
C ASN A 297 -3.66 21.83 8.55
N GLY A 298 -4.67 22.67 8.39
CA GLY A 298 -4.94 23.79 9.27
C GLY A 298 -6.43 24.10 9.38
N SER A 299 -6.77 24.99 10.30
CA SER A 299 -8.12 25.50 10.52
C SER A 299 -9.11 24.34 10.75
N GLU A 300 -8.79 23.45 11.70
CA GLU A 300 -9.55 22.23 12.03
C GLU A 300 -9.72 21.25 10.84
N GLY A 301 -8.74 21.22 9.92
CA GLY A 301 -8.76 20.37 8.73
C GLY A 301 -9.60 20.92 7.58
N SER A 302 -10.00 22.20 7.62
CA SER A 302 -10.73 22.83 6.50
C SER A 302 -9.83 23.22 5.32
N VAL A 303 -8.52 23.30 5.54
CA VAL A 303 -7.48 23.46 4.51
C VAL A 303 -6.38 22.43 4.76
N GLN A 304 -5.84 21.83 3.70
CA GLN A 304 -4.85 20.76 3.80
C GLN A 304 -4.06 20.60 2.50
N THR A 305 -2.91 19.96 2.59
CA THR A 305 -2.18 19.44 1.43
C THR A 305 -2.90 18.23 0.84
N GLY A 306 -2.52 17.81 -0.36
CA GLY A 306 -2.74 16.41 -0.77
C GLY A 306 -1.91 15.44 0.08
N ASP A 307 -2.10 14.14 -0.15
CA ASP A 307 -1.33 13.07 0.48
C ASP A 307 0.14 13.15 0.01
N LEU A 308 1.06 13.30 0.96
CA LEU A 308 2.50 13.39 0.67
C LEU A 308 3.15 12.05 0.99
N SER A 309 3.68 11.37 -0.03
CA SER A 309 4.48 10.15 0.15
C SER A 309 5.92 10.50 0.52
N VAL A 310 6.44 9.85 1.56
CA VAL A 310 7.76 10.10 2.15
C VAL A 310 8.50 8.79 2.44
N ASP A 311 9.83 8.85 2.40
CA ASP A 311 10.69 7.74 2.77
C ASP A 311 10.60 7.46 4.28
N THR A 312 10.48 6.20 4.67
CA THR A 312 10.48 5.78 6.08
C THR A 312 11.82 6.03 6.76
N GLY A 313 11.80 6.24 8.08
CA GLY A 313 12.98 6.34 8.93
C GLY A 313 13.87 7.58 8.70
N LYS A 314 13.38 8.59 7.99
CA LYS A 314 14.09 9.86 7.76
C LYS A 314 13.29 11.04 8.27
N ASP A 315 13.97 12.00 8.89
CA ASP A 315 13.39 13.31 9.14
C ASP A 315 13.00 13.99 7.82
N ILE A 316 11.89 14.74 7.84
CA ILE A 316 11.36 15.41 6.66
C ILE A 316 11.10 16.89 6.94
N TRP A 317 11.32 17.72 5.92
CA TRP A 317 11.00 19.13 5.89
C TRP A 317 9.97 19.39 4.80
N VAL A 318 8.83 19.93 5.21
CA VAL A 318 7.68 20.23 4.37
C VAL A 318 7.49 21.74 4.33
N VAL A 319 7.59 22.33 3.14
CA VAL A 319 7.26 23.74 2.90
C VAL A 319 5.95 23.78 2.15
N VAL A 320 4.93 24.37 2.78
CA VAL A 320 3.59 24.50 2.22
C VAL A 320 3.38 25.95 1.82
N ASP A 321 3.40 26.23 0.51
CA ASP A 321 3.06 27.54 -0.04
C ASP A 321 1.54 27.66 -0.26
N SER A 322 0.89 26.56 -0.63
CA SER A 322 -0.57 26.45 -0.74
C SER A 322 -1.03 24.98 -0.65
N PRO A 323 -2.34 24.67 -0.52
CA PRO A 323 -2.85 23.31 -0.57
C PRO A 323 -2.34 22.44 -1.74
N GLU A 324 -2.08 23.07 -2.89
CA GLU A 324 -1.68 22.42 -4.14
C GLU A 324 -0.19 22.61 -4.46
N ASP A 325 0.55 23.38 -3.64
CA ASP A 325 1.95 23.74 -3.86
C ASP A 325 2.76 23.45 -2.60
N VAL A 326 3.40 22.28 -2.59
CA VAL A 326 4.09 21.72 -1.42
C VAL A 326 5.41 21.12 -1.86
N ALA A 327 6.48 21.46 -1.14
CA ALA A 327 7.80 20.89 -1.33
C ALA A 327 8.18 20.02 -0.12
N VAL A 328 8.65 18.81 -0.39
CA VAL A 328 9.17 17.87 0.62
C VAL A 328 10.66 17.65 0.39
N SER A 329 11.44 17.65 1.46
CA SER A 329 12.89 17.42 1.45
C SER A 329 13.34 16.63 2.68
N TYR A 330 14.51 16.01 2.61
CA TYR A 330 15.12 15.21 3.69
C TYR A 330 16.30 15.91 4.37
N GLU A 331 16.50 17.18 4.03
CA GLU A 331 17.48 18.07 4.64
C GLU A 331 16.80 19.42 4.82
N GLU A 332 17.14 20.15 5.88
CA GLU A 332 16.63 21.51 6.10
C GLU A 332 16.92 22.39 4.87
N PRO A 333 15.89 22.96 4.21
CA PRO A 333 16.08 23.86 3.10
C PRO A 333 16.90 25.06 3.55
N GLY A 334 18.14 25.20 3.08
CA GLY A 334 18.98 26.33 3.46
C GLY A 334 18.36 27.67 3.03
N ASP A 335 18.54 28.71 3.85
CA ASP A 335 18.16 30.14 3.69
C ASP A 335 18.69 30.82 2.39
N THR A 336 18.49 30.19 1.25
CA THR A 336 19.05 30.61 -0.04
C THR A 336 18.06 31.48 -0.82
N ALA A 337 16.81 31.59 -0.35
CA ALA A 337 15.82 32.51 -0.90
C ALA A 337 16.14 33.97 -0.49
N GLU A 338 16.48 34.23 0.78
CA GLU A 338 16.77 35.61 1.23
C GLU A 338 18.13 36.15 0.74
N LYS A 339 19.12 35.29 0.48
CA LYS A 339 20.42 35.74 -0.06
C LYS A 339 20.36 36.15 -1.53
N LYS A 340 19.44 35.58 -2.32
CA LYS A 340 19.33 35.89 -3.74
C LYS A 340 18.80 37.31 -3.98
N ASP A 341 17.89 37.78 -3.12
CA ASP A 341 17.38 39.14 -3.18
C ASP A 341 18.37 40.17 -2.61
N ALA A 342 19.17 39.78 -1.62
CA ALA A 342 20.24 40.63 -1.08
C ALA A 342 21.39 40.85 -2.09
N GLU A 343 21.83 39.81 -2.83
CA GLU A 343 22.88 39.93 -3.86
C GLU A 343 22.40 40.67 -5.12
N LEU A 344 21.11 40.57 -5.48
CA LEU A 344 20.54 41.36 -6.58
C LEU A 344 20.39 42.85 -6.25
N GLN A 345 20.19 43.20 -4.98
CA GLN A 345 20.11 44.60 -4.54
C GLN A 345 21.49 45.27 -4.45
N THR A 346 22.53 44.56 -3.96
CA THR A 346 23.91 45.09 -3.96
C THR A 346 24.50 45.20 -5.37
N ALA A 347 24.20 44.27 -6.29
CA ALA A 347 24.67 44.34 -7.66
C ALA A 347 24.05 45.51 -8.48
N ALA A 348 22.85 45.96 -8.11
CA ALA A 348 22.17 47.08 -8.75
C ALA A 348 22.72 48.45 -8.30
N GLU A 349 23.20 48.56 -7.05
CA GLU A 349 23.79 49.79 -6.52
C GLU A 349 25.24 50.01 -6.99
N GLU A 350 26.05 48.95 -7.16
CA GLU A 350 27.42 49.07 -7.67
C GLU A 350 27.51 49.38 -9.18
N SER A 351 26.43 49.15 -9.94
CA SER A 351 26.43 49.33 -11.40
C SER A 351 26.21 50.78 -11.88
N GLN A 352 26.10 51.78 -10.98
CA GLN A 352 25.79 53.18 -11.34
C GLN A 352 26.92 54.21 -11.20
N GLU A 353 28.14 53.84 -10.75
CA GLU A 353 29.30 54.77 -10.74
C GLU A 353 30.37 54.41 -11.80
N GLN A 354 30.19 54.95 -13.03
CA GLN A 354 31.18 55.50 -14.00
C GLN A 354 32.65 54.97 -14.12
N PRO A 355 33.39 55.27 -15.23
CA PRO A 355 33.06 55.21 -16.66
C PRO A 355 34.17 54.56 -17.55
N GLN A 356 33.73 54.04 -18.70
CA GLN A 356 34.36 53.97 -20.04
C GLN A 356 35.84 54.39 -20.26
N ALA A 357 36.67 53.43 -20.72
CA ALA A 357 37.67 53.61 -21.79
C ALA A 357 38.19 52.25 -22.34
N ALA A 358 38.23 52.12 -23.67
CA ALA A 358 38.90 51.06 -24.43
C ALA A 358 40.21 51.61 -25.03
N PRO A 359 41.04 50.86 -25.80
CA PRO A 359 41.33 49.41 -25.85
C PRO A 359 42.88 49.14 -25.79
N THR A 360 43.35 47.89 -25.97
CA THR A 360 44.48 47.49 -26.89
C THR A 360 45.42 46.37 -26.36
N GLN A 361 45.46 45.26 -27.13
CA GLN A 361 46.53 44.27 -27.47
C GLN A 361 47.24 43.38 -26.42
N ALA A 362 47.03 42.04 -26.59
CA ALA A 362 47.97 40.92 -26.92
C ALA A 362 49.31 40.73 -26.16
N PRO A 363 50.05 39.58 -26.22
CA PRO A 363 49.76 38.21 -26.74
C PRO A 363 50.28 37.03 -25.82
N SER A 364 50.12 35.77 -26.29
CA SER A 364 51.06 34.59 -26.30
C SER A 364 51.87 34.20 -25.04
N ALA A 365 52.31 32.97 -24.79
CA ALA A 365 52.24 31.57 -25.28
C ALA A 365 53.12 30.77 -24.27
N GLU A 366 52.91 29.49 -23.96
CA GLU A 366 53.62 28.29 -24.46
C GLU A 366 53.33 27.21 -23.37
N GLU A 367 52.66 26.10 -23.64
CA GLU A 367 53.13 24.85 -24.25
C GLU A 367 54.24 24.11 -23.48
N ASN A 368 53.91 22.96 -22.87
CA ASN A 368 54.61 21.71 -23.16
C ASN A 368 53.82 20.45 -22.76
N LEU A 369 53.85 19.52 -23.71
CA LEU A 369 53.22 18.20 -23.84
C LEU A 369 54.07 17.10 -23.13
N PRO A 370 53.62 15.83 -22.95
CA PRO A 370 53.45 14.91 -24.07
C PRO A 370 52.31 13.88 -24.01
N ALA A 371 51.90 13.45 -25.21
CA ALA A 371 51.15 12.24 -25.51
C ALA A 371 51.91 11.41 -26.57
N ALA A 372 51.75 10.09 -26.55
CA ALA A 372 52.05 9.16 -27.64
C ALA A 372 50.70 8.63 -28.18
N GLN A 373 50.31 8.94 -29.43
CA GLN A 373 50.41 8.12 -30.66
C GLN A 373 49.66 6.77 -30.59
N ASP A 374 48.88 6.30 -31.55
CA ASP A 374 48.40 6.69 -32.90
C ASP A 374 47.40 5.55 -33.28
N THR A 375 46.25 5.74 -33.91
CA THR A 375 46.06 5.56 -35.36
C THR A 375 44.55 5.59 -35.65
N GLY A 376 44.16 6.26 -36.73
CA GLY A 376 42.75 6.49 -37.08
C GLY A 376 42.11 5.45 -37.99
N SER A 377 40.78 5.48 -38.06
CA SER A 377 40.00 5.25 -39.27
C SER A 377 38.56 5.74 -39.09
N ARG A 378 37.91 6.05 -40.20
CA ARG A 378 36.74 6.93 -40.37
C ARG A 378 35.42 6.14 -40.34
N ILE A 379 34.36 6.74 -39.78
CA ILE A 379 33.01 6.97 -40.37
C ILE A 379 32.12 7.58 -39.25
N PRO A 380 31.35 8.65 -39.51
CA PRO A 380 30.58 9.36 -38.48
C PRO A 380 29.17 8.77 -38.36
N LEU A 381 28.64 8.68 -37.13
CA LEU A 381 27.20 8.59 -36.92
C LEU A 381 26.76 9.61 -35.88
N ALA A 382 25.81 10.42 -36.32
CA ALA A 382 25.19 11.52 -35.62
C ALA A 382 24.36 11.04 -34.42
N VAL A 383 24.30 11.85 -33.36
CA VAL A 383 23.04 12.41 -32.87
C VAL A 383 23.34 13.81 -32.31
N LEU A 384 22.76 14.80 -32.97
CA LEU A 384 22.67 16.20 -32.59
C LEU A 384 21.29 16.35 -31.94
N VAL A 385 21.23 16.58 -30.62
CA VAL A 385 19.98 16.96 -29.95
C VAL A 385 19.87 18.49 -30.04
N ILE A 386 19.06 18.97 -30.99
CA ILE A 386 18.55 20.33 -31.00
C ILE A 386 17.09 20.25 -30.55
N VAL A 387 16.86 20.77 -29.36
CA VAL A 387 15.56 21.24 -28.88
C VAL A 387 15.22 22.51 -29.66
N LEU A 388 14.02 22.62 -30.23
CA LEU A 388 13.14 23.79 -30.07
C LEU A 388 11.79 23.60 -30.78
N ALA A 389 10.77 24.06 -30.06
CA ALA A 389 9.36 24.12 -30.38
C ALA A 389 9.01 24.95 -31.63
N ALA A 390 7.87 24.64 -32.26
CA ALA A 390 6.79 25.62 -32.49
C ALA A 390 5.58 25.01 -33.23
N ALA A 391 4.40 25.21 -32.60
CA ALA A 391 3.08 25.50 -33.22
C ALA A 391 2.43 24.39 -34.09
N ALA A 392 1.11 24.25 -34.21
CA ALA A 392 0.01 25.19 -34.04
C ALA A 392 -1.29 24.38 -33.91
N ALA A 393 -2.22 24.80 -33.05
CA ALA A 393 -3.48 25.41 -33.47
C ALA A 393 -4.04 24.92 -34.83
N ALA A 394 -4.78 23.82 -34.83
CA ALA A 394 -5.83 23.52 -35.84
C ALA A 394 -6.66 22.27 -35.48
N ALA A 395 -7.43 22.28 -34.38
CA ALA A 395 -8.47 21.25 -34.18
C ALA A 395 -9.68 21.70 -33.33
N VAL A 396 -9.97 23.02 -33.25
CA VAL A 396 -11.19 23.55 -32.61
C VAL A 396 -12.29 23.93 -33.63
N VAL A 397 -12.20 23.47 -34.89
CA VAL A 397 -13.09 23.96 -35.98
C VAL A 397 -14.02 22.89 -36.62
N LEU A 398 -14.36 21.79 -35.93
CA LEU A 398 -15.27 20.78 -36.54
C LEU A 398 -16.48 20.33 -35.72
N ILE A 399 -17.02 21.15 -34.80
CA ILE A 399 -18.39 20.95 -34.30
C ILE A 399 -19.14 22.29 -34.23
N LYS A 400 -19.57 22.81 -35.38
CA LYS A 400 -20.77 23.68 -35.50
C LYS A 400 -21.11 23.93 -36.98
N LYS A 401 -21.84 23.00 -37.60
CA LYS A 401 -22.94 23.26 -38.55
C LYS A 401 -23.50 21.96 -39.15
N LYS A 402 -24.56 21.44 -38.53
CA LYS A 402 -25.71 20.87 -39.25
C LYS A 402 -26.94 20.89 -38.33
N LYS A 403 -27.70 21.97 -38.41
CA LYS A 403 -29.13 22.05 -38.09
C LYS A 403 -29.75 23.02 -39.08
N SER A 404 -30.31 22.47 -40.15
CA SER A 404 -31.64 22.80 -40.64
C SER A 404 -32.18 21.58 -41.37
#